data_AF-A0A829CDB5-F1
#
_entry.id   AF-A0A829CDB5-F1
#
_cell.length_a   1.000
_cell.length_b   1.000
_cell.length_c   1.000
_cell.angle_alpha   90.00
_cell.angle_beta   90.00
_cell.angle_gamma   90.00
#
_symmetry.space_group_name_H-M   'P 1'
#
loop_
_entity.id
_entity.type
_entity.pdbx_description
1 polymer ?
#
loop_
_entity_poly.entity_id
_entity_poly.type
_entity_poly.pdbx_seq_one_letter_code
_entity_poly.pdbx_strand_id
1 'polypeptide(L)'
;MAIFGRGHGASEPGGTGEPAETPGRGRLTRSVIGWVGAVAVVVSLAGSGWCGWVLFEKHQTDVAAGQALQAARSYVVKLATMDCERIDHNMRDILEGSTGEFKDKYGKSSAHLRQLLADNRVATHGTVVAASVKSATTNKVVVLMFIDQSVSNRNSPTPQIDRSRIKVIMDKVNGRWLASKVELL
;
A
#
# COMPACT_ATOMS: atom_id res chain seq x y z
N MET A 1 -39.30 83.50 72.97
CA MET A 1 -38.60 84.14 74.10
C MET A 1 -38.07 83.05 75.01
N ALA A 2 -36.74 82.83 74.98
CA ALA A 2 -35.86 82.19 75.99
C ALA A 2 -36.18 80.71 76.37
N ILE A 3 -35.28 79.72 76.52
CA ILE A 3 -33.96 79.59 77.19
C ILE A 3 -33.38 78.21 76.72
N PHE A 4 -32.13 78.12 76.20
CA PHE A 4 -30.93 77.50 76.85
C PHE A 4 -31.07 75.99 77.14
N GLY A 5 -30.15 75.05 76.84
CA GLY A 5 -28.80 75.07 76.30
C GLY A 5 -28.11 73.72 76.60
N ARG A 6 -27.07 73.38 75.80
CA ARG A 6 -25.87 72.56 76.13
C ARG A 6 -26.07 71.05 76.46
N GLY A 7 -25.31 70.08 75.92
CA GLY A 7 -24.21 70.09 74.97
C GLY A 7 -23.50 68.71 74.87
N HIS A 8 -22.83 68.51 73.73
CA HIS A 8 -21.59 67.76 73.46
C HIS A 8 -21.47 66.22 73.57
N GLY A 9 -21.05 65.65 72.44
CA GLY A 9 -20.05 64.57 72.33
C GLY A 9 -20.41 63.55 71.25
N ALA A 10 -19.64 63.25 70.19
CA ALA A 10 -18.47 63.83 69.54
C ALA A 10 -18.30 63.08 68.20
N SER A 11 -17.74 63.77 67.19
CA SER A 11 -16.94 63.24 66.06
C SER A 11 -17.58 62.29 65.04
N GLU A 12 -17.85 62.84 63.84
CA GLU A 12 -17.70 62.17 62.54
C GLU A 12 -16.18 61.90 62.25
N PRO A 13 -15.82 61.10 61.24
CA PRO A 13 -15.80 61.65 59.88
C PRO A 13 -16.37 60.71 58.82
N GLY A 14 -16.96 61.34 57.80
CA GLY A 14 -17.27 60.71 56.52
C GLY A 14 -16.05 60.11 55.84
N GLY A 15 -16.30 59.01 55.13
CA GLY A 15 -15.37 58.37 54.23
C GLY A 15 -16.10 57.99 52.96
N THR A 16 -15.91 58.80 51.92
CA THR A 16 -16.26 58.52 50.53
C THR A 16 -15.62 57.20 50.10
N GLY A 17 -16.44 56.18 49.87
CA GLY A 17 -16.01 54.91 49.27
C GLY A 17 -16.35 54.89 47.79
N GLU A 18 -15.37 55.22 46.97
CA GLU A 18 -15.34 55.01 45.53
C GLU A 18 -15.74 53.57 45.11
N PRO A 19 -16.18 53.36 43.86
CA PRO A 19 -16.68 52.09 43.38
C PRO A 19 -15.58 51.03 43.47
N ALA A 20 -15.91 49.86 44.06
CA ALA A 20 -15.03 48.70 44.00
C ALA A 20 -14.92 48.22 42.54
N GLU A 21 -13.91 48.75 41.82
CA GLU A 21 -13.44 48.17 40.57
C GLU A 21 -13.12 46.68 40.82
N THR A 22 -13.90 45.81 40.19
CA THR A 22 -13.64 44.38 40.19
C THR A 22 -12.42 44.13 39.28
N PRO A 23 -11.30 43.58 39.78
CA PRO A 23 -10.12 43.39 38.94
C PRO A 23 -10.40 42.29 37.90
N GLY A 24 -10.52 42.71 36.64
CA GLY A 24 -9.94 42.04 35.48
C GLY A 24 -10.22 40.54 35.28
N ARG A 25 -11.45 40.06 35.49
CA ARG A 25 -11.83 38.65 35.19
C ARG A 25 -11.76 38.28 33.69
N GLY A 26 -11.48 39.24 32.80
CA GLY A 26 -11.44 39.08 31.34
C GLY A 26 -10.07 38.74 30.71
N ARG A 27 -8.95 38.83 31.46
CA ARG A 27 -7.61 38.55 30.90
C ARG A 27 -7.21 37.08 30.97
N LEU A 28 -7.58 36.39 32.04
CA LEU A 28 -7.26 34.97 32.25
C LEU A 28 -8.06 34.05 31.30
N THR A 29 -9.34 34.34 31.07
CA THR A 29 -10.19 33.60 30.13
C THR A 29 -9.71 33.73 28.69
N ARG A 30 -9.27 34.92 28.25
CA ARG A 30 -8.67 35.14 26.93
C ARG A 30 -7.36 34.38 26.73
N SER A 31 -6.52 34.26 27.76
CA SER A 31 -5.24 33.57 27.66
C SER A 31 -5.41 32.04 27.58
N VAL A 32 -6.38 31.49 28.33
CA VAL A 32 -6.75 30.06 28.24
C VAL A 32 -7.35 29.74 26.87
N ILE A 33 -8.24 30.59 26.34
CA ILE A 33 -8.82 30.42 25.00
C ILE A 33 -7.73 30.45 23.91
N GLY A 34 -6.74 31.35 24.03
CA GLY A 34 -5.60 31.40 23.12
C GLY A 34 -4.75 30.14 23.16
N TRP A 35 -4.51 29.58 24.34
CA TRP A 35 -3.78 28.32 24.51
C TRP A 35 -4.52 27.12 23.94
N VAL A 36 -5.84 27.03 24.19
CA VAL A 36 -6.70 25.98 23.62
C VAL A 36 -6.70 26.06 22.09
N GLY A 37 -6.80 27.27 21.53
CA GLY A 37 -6.71 27.49 20.08
C GLY A 37 -5.36 27.08 19.50
N ALA A 38 -4.26 27.45 20.17
CA ALA A 38 -2.90 27.07 19.74
C ALA A 38 -2.70 25.55 19.76
N VAL A 39 -3.13 24.87 20.83
CA VAL A 39 -3.08 23.40 20.91
C VAL A 39 -3.93 22.76 19.82
N ALA A 40 -5.14 23.27 19.57
CA ALA A 40 -6.01 22.76 18.50
C ALA A 40 -5.35 22.87 17.11
N VAL A 41 -4.66 23.97 16.83
CA VAL A 41 -3.90 24.14 15.58
C VAL A 41 -2.76 23.14 15.47
N VAL A 42 -1.97 22.97 16.54
CA VAL A 42 -0.84 22.02 16.55
C VAL A 42 -1.33 20.58 16.34
N VAL A 43 -2.40 20.18 17.04
CA VAL A 43 -3.00 18.85 16.88
C VAL A 43 -3.54 18.66 15.46
N SER A 44 -4.18 19.68 14.89
CA SER A 44 -4.72 19.62 13.52
C SER A 44 -3.59 19.45 12.50
N LEU A 45 -2.50 20.23 12.61
CA LEU A 45 -1.34 20.12 11.72
C LEU A 45 -0.64 18.76 11.85
N ALA A 46 -0.45 18.27 13.07
CA ALA A 46 0.11 16.95 13.31
C ALA A 46 -0.78 15.84 12.72
N GLY A 47 -2.09 15.93 12.90
CA GLY A 47 -3.07 15.01 12.33
C GLY A 47 -3.06 15.02 10.80
N SER A 48 -3.04 16.21 10.18
CA SER A 48 -2.93 16.34 8.71
C SER A 48 -1.62 15.78 8.18
N GLY A 49 -0.49 16.04 8.85
CA GLY A 49 0.81 15.49 8.49
C GLY A 49 0.84 13.96 8.55
N TRP A 50 0.31 13.38 9.64
CA TRP A 50 0.21 11.94 9.81
C TRP A 50 -0.70 11.29 8.76
N CYS A 51 -1.91 11.84 8.55
CA CYS A 51 -2.82 11.35 7.52
C CYS A 51 -2.20 11.44 6.12
N GLY A 52 -1.51 12.55 5.81
CA GLY A 52 -0.80 12.73 4.54
C GLY A 52 0.25 11.64 4.31
N TRP A 53 1.04 11.32 5.34
CA TRP A 53 2.03 10.25 5.28
C TRP A 53 1.39 8.88 5.03
N VAL A 54 0.39 8.51 5.82
CA VAL A 54 -0.30 7.21 5.70
C VAL A 54 -0.93 7.05 4.32
N LEU A 55 -1.55 8.13 3.80
CA LEU A 55 -2.12 8.13 2.45
C LEU A 55 -1.06 7.96 1.37
N PHE A 56 0.09 8.61 1.51
CA PHE A 56 1.19 8.50 0.55
C PHE A 56 1.78 7.08 0.51
N GLU A 57 1.98 6.47 1.67
CA GLU A 57 2.51 5.11 1.77
C GLU A 57 1.52 4.06 1.25
N LYS A 58 0.23 4.24 1.54
CA LYS A 58 -0.84 3.42 0.96
C LYS A 58 -0.90 3.58 -0.56
N HIS A 59 -0.84 4.81 -1.06
CA HIS A 59 -0.88 5.08 -2.49
C HIS A 59 0.29 4.42 -3.23
N GLN A 60 1.50 4.48 -2.69
CA GLN A 60 2.66 3.78 -3.27
C GLN A 60 2.45 2.26 -3.32
N THR A 61 1.87 1.69 -2.26
CA THR A 61 1.58 0.25 -2.19
C THR A 61 0.51 -0.16 -3.19
N ASP A 62 -0.55 0.65 -3.36
CA ASP A 62 -1.62 0.39 -4.32
C ASP A 62 -1.11 0.49 -5.77
N VAL A 63 -0.24 1.47 -6.06
CA VAL A 63 0.44 1.59 -7.36
C VAL A 63 1.33 0.38 -7.62
N ALA A 64 2.13 -0.03 -6.64
CA ALA A 64 2.98 -1.22 -6.73
C ALA A 64 2.15 -2.49 -6.98
N ALA A 65 1.04 -2.66 -6.27
CA ALA A 65 0.11 -3.76 -6.42
C ALA A 65 -0.45 -3.84 -7.85
N GLY A 66 -0.92 -2.72 -8.40
CA GLY A 66 -1.45 -2.65 -9.76
C GLY A 66 -0.39 -2.97 -10.83
N GLN A 67 0.79 -2.35 -10.72
CA GLN A 67 1.89 -2.59 -11.66
C GLN A 67 2.37 -4.05 -11.62
N ALA A 68 2.56 -4.61 -10.42
CA ALA A 68 3.00 -5.99 -10.27
C ALA A 68 1.93 -6.98 -10.75
N LEU A 69 0.65 -6.73 -10.48
CA LEU A 69 -0.46 -7.57 -10.98
C LEU A 69 -0.45 -7.64 -12.50
N GLN A 70 -0.31 -6.50 -13.18
CA GLN A 70 -0.25 -6.45 -14.64
C GLN A 70 0.98 -7.19 -15.19
N ALA A 71 2.16 -6.91 -14.62
CA ALA A 71 3.40 -7.59 -15.00
C ALA A 71 3.31 -9.11 -14.78
N ALA A 72 2.73 -9.54 -13.67
CA ALA A 72 2.56 -10.95 -13.35
C ALA A 72 1.62 -11.65 -14.34
N ARG A 73 0.49 -11.02 -14.71
CA ARG A 73 -0.42 -11.56 -15.74
C ARG A 73 0.31 -11.79 -17.06
N SER A 74 1.01 -10.77 -17.56
CA SER A 74 1.77 -10.86 -18.81
C SER A 74 2.87 -11.91 -18.73
N TYR A 75 3.58 -11.99 -17.60
CA TYR A 75 4.63 -12.98 -17.39
C TYR A 75 4.09 -14.41 -17.37
N VAL A 76 2.97 -14.65 -16.66
CA VAL A 76 2.35 -15.97 -16.56
C VAL A 76 1.84 -16.46 -17.90
N VAL A 77 1.25 -15.59 -18.73
CA VAL A 77 0.85 -15.96 -20.10
C VAL A 77 2.06 -16.42 -20.92
N LYS A 78 3.19 -15.72 -20.83
CA LYS A 78 4.44 -16.14 -21.49
C LYS A 78 4.98 -17.45 -20.94
N LEU A 79 4.92 -17.65 -19.62
CA LEU A 79 5.39 -18.87 -18.97
C LEU A 79 4.54 -20.09 -19.36
N ALA A 80 3.22 -19.91 -19.46
CA ALA A 80 2.27 -20.96 -19.80
C ALA A 80 2.13 -21.21 -21.33
N THR A 81 2.74 -20.35 -22.16
CA THR A 81 2.72 -20.47 -23.61
C THR A 81 4.08 -20.92 -24.13
N MET A 82 4.12 -22.09 -24.77
CA MET A 82 5.33 -22.71 -25.28
C MET A 82 5.14 -23.12 -26.73
N ASP A 83 6.13 -22.78 -27.56
CA ASP A 83 6.23 -23.21 -28.95
C ASP A 83 7.58 -23.90 -29.15
N CYS A 84 7.56 -25.11 -29.70
CA CYS A 84 8.75 -25.90 -29.99
C CYS A 84 9.66 -25.23 -31.02
N GLU A 85 9.11 -24.52 -32.00
CA GLU A 85 9.89 -23.88 -33.05
C GLU A 85 10.68 -22.67 -32.52
N ARG A 86 10.23 -22.10 -31.39
CA ARG A 86 10.79 -20.88 -30.79
C ARG A 86 11.29 -21.08 -29.37
N ILE A 87 11.58 -22.32 -28.97
CA ILE A 87 11.84 -22.67 -27.58
C ILE A 87 12.96 -21.84 -26.94
N ASP A 88 14.05 -21.55 -27.67
CA ASP A 88 15.15 -20.73 -27.15
C ASP A 88 14.71 -19.28 -26.88
N HIS A 89 13.82 -18.73 -27.70
CA HIS A 89 13.25 -17.41 -27.48
C HIS A 89 12.33 -17.40 -26.26
N ASN A 90 11.41 -18.36 -26.16
CA ASN A 90 10.50 -18.48 -25.00
C ASN A 90 11.29 -18.64 -23.69
N MET A 91 12.33 -19.48 -23.69
CA MET A 91 13.18 -19.70 -22.52
C MET A 91 13.95 -18.44 -22.09
N ARG A 92 14.47 -17.66 -23.05
CA ARG A 92 15.12 -16.37 -22.76
C ARG A 92 14.12 -15.38 -22.16
N ASP A 93 12.93 -15.23 -22.74
CA ASP A 93 11.90 -14.32 -22.25
C ASP A 93 11.49 -14.65 -20.80
N ILE A 94 11.38 -15.94 -20.47
CA ILE A 94 11.07 -16.41 -19.11
C ILE A 94 12.21 -16.08 -18.14
N LEU A 95 13.47 -16.29 -18.54
CA LEU A 95 14.65 -15.97 -17.71
C LEU A 95 14.88 -14.46 -17.52
N GLU A 96 14.50 -13.65 -18.51
CA GLU A 96 14.55 -12.18 -18.43
C GLU A 96 13.42 -11.60 -17.58
N GLY A 97 12.26 -12.26 -17.55
CA GLY A 97 11.12 -11.91 -16.69
C GLY A 97 11.21 -12.43 -15.27
N SER A 98 12.29 -13.12 -14.90
CA SER A 98 12.46 -13.75 -13.58
C SER A 98 13.69 -13.26 -12.82
N THR A 99 13.67 -13.51 -11.52
CA THR A 99 14.77 -13.23 -10.58
C THR A 99 14.80 -14.29 -9.47
N GLY A 100 15.78 -14.21 -8.58
CA GLY A 100 15.87 -15.04 -7.37
C GLY A 100 15.73 -16.55 -7.63
N GLU A 101 15.04 -17.23 -6.70
CA GLU A 101 14.92 -18.70 -6.67
C GLU A 101 14.31 -19.27 -7.97
N PHE A 102 13.29 -18.61 -8.53
CA PHE A 102 12.66 -19.09 -9.75
C PHE A 102 13.63 -19.06 -10.94
N LYS A 103 14.38 -17.98 -11.11
CA LYS A 103 15.37 -17.86 -12.18
C LYS A 103 16.43 -18.96 -12.10
N ASP A 104 16.94 -19.21 -10.90
CA ASP A 104 17.96 -20.24 -10.66
C ASP A 104 17.44 -21.64 -10.95
N LYS A 105 16.24 -21.97 -10.44
CA LYS A 105 15.61 -23.28 -10.67
C LYS A 105 15.28 -23.49 -12.13
N TYR A 106 14.67 -22.50 -12.78
CA TYR A 106 14.32 -22.58 -14.19
C TYR A 106 15.58 -22.68 -15.06
N GLY A 107 16.61 -21.88 -14.79
CA GLY A 107 17.89 -21.91 -15.50
C GLY A 107 18.55 -23.29 -15.45
N LYS A 108 18.64 -23.90 -14.27
CA LYS A 108 19.21 -25.25 -14.08
C LYS A 108 18.44 -26.33 -14.84
N SER A 109 17.12 -26.28 -14.82
CA SER A 109 16.27 -27.28 -15.48
C SER A 109 16.04 -27.02 -16.97
N SER A 110 16.37 -25.83 -17.47
CA SER A 110 16.00 -25.39 -18.83
C SER A 110 16.60 -26.26 -19.94
N ALA A 111 17.84 -26.72 -19.82
CA ALA A 111 18.48 -27.53 -20.87
C ALA A 111 17.78 -28.89 -21.07
N HIS A 112 17.42 -29.56 -19.98
CA HIS A 112 16.69 -30.83 -20.04
C HIS A 112 15.24 -30.63 -20.50
N LEU A 113 14.57 -29.59 -19.99
CA LEU A 113 13.21 -29.23 -20.44
C LEU A 113 13.17 -28.92 -21.94
N ARG A 114 14.20 -28.27 -22.48
CA ARG A 114 14.29 -27.99 -23.93
C ARG A 114 14.25 -29.25 -24.77
N GLN A 115 15.05 -30.25 -24.42
CA GLN A 115 15.08 -31.53 -25.14
C GLN A 115 13.73 -32.23 -25.06
N LEU A 116 13.15 -32.35 -23.86
CA LEU A 116 11.86 -33.01 -23.67
C LEU A 116 10.73 -32.35 -24.45
N LEU A 117 10.67 -31.00 -24.45
CA LEU A 117 9.65 -30.25 -25.17
C LEU A 117 9.80 -30.41 -26.69
N ALA A 118 11.04 -30.31 -27.20
CA ALA A 118 11.33 -30.49 -28.62
C ALA A 118 11.02 -31.90 -29.13
N ASP A 119 11.44 -32.93 -28.39
CA ASP A 119 11.26 -34.34 -28.76
C ASP A 119 9.77 -34.73 -28.85
N ASN A 120 8.95 -34.19 -27.93
CA ASN A 120 7.52 -34.49 -27.85
C ASN A 120 6.65 -33.54 -28.69
N ARG A 121 7.25 -32.53 -29.34
CA ARG A 121 6.56 -31.45 -30.06
C ARG A 121 5.42 -30.85 -29.24
N VAL A 122 5.73 -30.49 -27.99
CA VAL A 122 4.74 -29.91 -27.07
C VAL A 122 4.44 -28.47 -27.47
N ALA A 123 3.17 -28.18 -27.73
CA ALA A 123 2.67 -26.83 -27.88
C ALA A 123 1.71 -26.52 -26.73
N THR A 124 1.92 -25.39 -26.07
CA THR A 124 1.02 -24.94 -25.01
C THR A 124 0.56 -23.51 -25.25
N HIS A 125 -0.69 -23.23 -24.93
CA HIS A 125 -1.24 -21.88 -24.94
C HIS A 125 -1.92 -21.59 -23.60
N GLY A 126 -1.38 -20.61 -22.86
CA GLY A 126 -1.87 -20.26 -21.53
C GLY A 126 -2.67 -18.97 -21.52
N THR A 127 -3.78 -18.97 -20.79
CA THR A 127 -4.59 -17.79 -20.53
C THR A 127 -4.80 -17.59 -19.04
N VAL A 128 -4.85 -16.35 -18.59
CA VAL A 128 -5.16 -16.01 -17.19
C VAL A 128 -6.66 -15.75 -17.08
N VAL A 129 -7.37 -16.66 -16.39
CA VAL A 129 -8.82 -16.57 -16.20
C VAL A 129 -9.16 -15.51 -15.15
N ALA A 130 -8.43 -15.53 -14.04
CA ALA A 130 -8.59 -14.58 -12.95
C ALA A 130 -7.25 -14.36 -12.24
N ALA A 131 -7.04 -13.16 -11.72
CA ALA A 131 -5.84 -12.82 -10.96
C ALA A 131 -6.14 -11.73 -9.93
N SER A 132 -5.61 -11.92 -8.72
CA SER A 132 -5.80 -11.01 -7.59
C SER A 132 -4.52 -10.86 -6.76
N VAL A 133 -4.35 -9.70 -6.13
CA VAL A 133 -3.24 -9.42 -5.22
C VAL A 133 -3.59 -9.97 -3.84
N LYS A 134 -2.75 -10.86 -3.30
CA LYS A 134 -2.86 -11.38 -1.93
C LYS A 134 -2.24 -10.43 -0.92
N SER A 135 -1.08 -9.87 -1.24
CA SER A 135 -0.38 -8.90 -0.41
C SER A 135 0.55 -8.05 -1.25
N ALA A 136 0.79 -6.81 -0.83
CA ALA A 136 1.65 -5.87 -1.54
C ALA A 136 2.48 -5.03 -0.57
N THR A 137 3.67 -4.70 -1.02
CA THR A 137 4.58 -3.68 -0.50
C THR A 137 5.12 -2.91 -1.71
N THR A 138 5.83 -1.81 -1.50
CA THR A 138 6.41 -1.00 -2.58
C THR A 138 7.32 -1.81 -3.52
N ASN A 139 7.97 -2.87 -3.02
CA ASN A 139 9.00 -3.63 -3.76
C ASN A 139 8.69 -5.12 -3.94
N LYS A 140 7.64 -5.65 -3.28
CA LYS A 140 7.27 -7.07 -3.34
C LYS A 140 5.75 -7.21 -3.33
N VAL A 141 5.22 -7.99 -4.27
CA VAL A 141 3.78 -8.24 -4.39
C VAL A 141 3.54 -9.74 -4.60
N VAL A 142 2.58 -10.30 -3.88
CA VAL A 142 2.15 -11.68 -4.02
C VAL A 142 0.83 -11.70 -4.79
N VAL A 143 0.82 -12.38 -5.93
CA VAL A 143 -0.33 -12.49 -6.82
C VAL A 143 -0.80 -13.94 -6.87
N LEU A 144 -2.11 -14.14 -6.80
CA LEU A 144 -2.76 -15.43 -6.99
C LEU A 144 -3.50 -15.42 -8.32
N MET A 145 -3.40 -16.49 -9.10
CA MET A 145 -4.03 -16.58 -10.40
C MET A 145 -4.64 -17.95 -10.67
N PHE A 146 -5.72 -17.93 -11.43
CA PHE A 146 -6.28 -19.09 -12.12
C PHE A 146 -5.88 -19.03 -13.58
N ILE A 147 -5.29 -20.11 -14.08
CA ILE A 147 -4.84 -20.21 -15.46
C ILE A 147 -5.51 -21.40 -16.14
N ASP A 148 -5.90 -21.20 -17.39
CA ASP A 148 -6.32 -22.26 -18.29
C ASP A 148 -5.23 -22.41 -19.35
N GLN A 149 -4.66 -23.60 -19.45
CA GLN A 149 -3.60 -23.93 -20.40
C GLN A 149 -4.10 -25.02 -21.35
N SER A 150 -4.12 -24.70 -22.64
CA SER A 150 -4.36 -25.68 -23.69
C SER A 150 -3.05 -26.38 -24.02
N VAL A 151 -3.00 -27.69 -23.85
CA VAL A 151 -1.81 -28.52 -24.11
C VAL A 151 -2.09 -29.47 -25.26
N SER A 152 -1.22 -29.48 -26.26
CA SER A 152 -1.19 -30.48 -27.33
C SER A 152 0.24 -31.01 -27.52
N ASN A 153 0.35 -32.24 -28.01
CA ASN A 153 1.64 -32.85 -28.33
C ASN A 153 1.49 -33.82 -29.51
N ARG A 154 2.60 -34.40 -29.96
CA ARG A 154 2.62 -35.32 -31.11
C ARG A 154 1.68 -36.53 -30.96
N ASN A 155 1.47 -37.02 -29.73
CA ASN A 155 0.67 -38.20 -29.43
C ASN A 155 -0.81 -37.88 -29.15
N SER A 156 -1.09 -36.62 -28.76
CA SER A 156 -2.41 -36.09 -28.43
C SER A 156 -2.63 -34.77 -29.18
N PRO A 157 -3.06 -34.82 -30.46
CA PRO A 157 -3.22 -33.63 -31.29
C PRO A 157 -4.46 -32.80 -30.92
N THR A 158 -5.46 -33.40 -30.27
CA THR A 158 -6.61 -32.67 -29.73
C THR A 158 -6.20 -31.92 -28.46
N PRO A 159 -6.28 -30.58 -28.42
CA PRO A 159 -5.83 -29.82 -27.26
C PRO A 159 -6.70 -30.10 -26.03
N GLN A 160 -6.06 -30.39 -24.91
CA GLN A 160 -6.73 -30.56 -23.62
C GLN A 160 -6.52 -29.32 -22.75
N ILE A 161 -7.59 -28.86 -22.09
CA ILE A 161 -7.53 -27.72 -21.16
C ILE A 161 -7.13 -28.24 -19.79
N ASP A 162 -5.96 -27.84 -19.33
CA ASP A 162 -5.51 -27.98 -17.95
C ASP A 162 -5.78 -26.69 -17.18
N ARG A 163 -6.40 -26.82 -16.02
CA ARG A 163 -6.76 -25.69 -15.16
C ARG A 163 -5.92 -25.72 -13.91
N SER A 164 -5.11 -24.69 -13.72
CA SER A 164 -4.18 -24.61 -12.61
C SER A 164 -4.37 -23.34 -11.80
N ARG A 165 -4.10 -23.44 -10.50
CA ARG A 165 -4.01 -22.30 -9.59
C ARG A 165 -2.55 -22.07 -9.28
N ILE A 166 -2.12 -20.82 -9.38
CA ILE A 166 -0.74 -20.46 -9.13
C ILE A 166 -0.62 -19.28 -8.18
N LYS A 167 0.48 -19.26 -7.44
CA LYS A 167 0.95 -18.13 -6.65
C LYS A 167 2.26 -17.64 -7.25
N VAL A 168 2.31 -16.36 -7.58
CA VAL A 168 3.48 -15.69 -8.13
C VAL A 168 3.93 -14.62 -7.15
N ILE A 169 5.20 -14.65 -6.77
CA ILE A 169 5.85 -13.59 -6.00
C ILE A 169 6.61 -12.72 -6.99
N MET A 170 6.25 -11.45 -7.04
CA MET A 170 6.86 -10.42 -7.89
C MET A 170 7.75 -9.54 -7.04
N ASP A 171 9.01 -9.37 -7.46
CA ASP A 171 9.96 -8.46 -6.84
C ASP A 171 10.33 -7.34 -7.82
N LYS A 172 10.41 -6.11 -7.29
CA LYS A 172 10.82 -4.94 -8.06
C LYS A 172 12.34 -4.84 -8.04
N VAL A 173 12.96 -5.09 -9.19
CA VAL A 173 14.42 -5.06 -9.38
C VAL A 173 14.72 -4.02 -10.45
N ASN A 174 15.53 -3.01 -10.10
CA ASN A 174 15.91 -1.92 -11.01
C ASN A 174 14.70 -1.28 -11.72
N GLY A 175 13.61 -1.04 -10.97
CA GLY A 175 12.38 -0.45 -11.49
C GLY A 175 11.45 -1.40 -12.27
N ARG A 176 11.86 -2.64 -12.53
CA ARG A 176 11.06 -3.66 -13.24
C ARG A 176 10.51 -4.70 -12.29
N TRP A 177 9.27 -5.12 -12.51
CA TRP A 177 8.66 -6.24 -11.78
C TRP A 177 9.06 -7.56 -12.42
N LEU A 178 9.73 -8.42 -11.66
CA LEU A 178 10.21 -9.73 -12.10
C LEU A 178 9.65 -10.82 -11.18
N ALA A 179 9.37 -12.01 -11.72
CA ALA A 179 8.90 -13.13 -10.93
C ALA A 179 10.07 -13.76 -10.15
N SER A 180 10.04 -13.68 -8.83
CA SER A 180 11.06 -14.31 -7.97
C SER A 180 10.67 -15.72 -7.53
N LYS A 181 9.37 -16.02 -7.49
CA LYS A 181 8.84 -17.35 -7.17
C LYS A 181 7.54 -17.62 -7.91
N VAL A 182 7.36 -18.87 -8.36
CA VAL A 182 6.09 -19.37 -8.94
C VAL A 182 5.82 -20.73 -8.31
N GLU A 183 4.61 -20.92 -7.78
CA GLU A 183 4.17 -22.15 -7.11
C GLU A 183 2.76 -22.53 -7.60
N LEU A 184 2.50 -23.82 -7.82
CA LEU A 184 1.14 -24.34 -7.98
C LEU A 184 0.45 -24.49 -6.61
N LEU A 185 -0.89 -24.36 -6.59
CA LEU A 185 -1.74 -24.40 -5.38
C LEU A 185 -2.81 -25.50 -5.40
#